data_AF-A0A2N7N767-F1
#
_entry.id   AF-A0A2N7N767-F1
#
_cell.length_a   1.000
_cell.length_b   1.000
_cell.length_c   1.000
_cell.angle_alpha   90.00
_cell.angle_beta   90.00
_cell.angle_gamma   90.00
#
_symmetry.space_group_name_H-M   'P 1'
#
loop_
_entity.id
_entity.type
_entity.pdbx_description
1 polymer ?
#
loop_
_entity_poly.entity_id
_entity_poly.type
_entity_poly.pdbx_seq_one_letter_code
_entity_poly.pdbx_strand_id
1 'polypeptide(L)' 'MSDETTKQEVTVVDIKMPFMSMVIFMVKFAIASIPAMIILGIIFSILGMIFGGMFGGMFHGSGHM' A
#
# COMPACT_ATOMS: atom_id res chain seq x y z
N MET A 1 -38.17 10.85 -25.99
CA MET A 1 -37.61 9.53 -25.64
C MET A 1 -36.53 9.81 -24.61
N SER A 2 -36.74 9.41 -23.36
CA SER A 2 -35.76 9.51 -22.29
C SER A 2 -34.66 8.48 -22.56
N ASP A 3 -33.43 8.93 -22.74
CA ASP A 3 -32.31 8.02 -22.87
C ASP A 3 -32.02 7.40 -21.49
N GLU A 4 -32.57 6.20 -21.29
CA GLU A 4 -32.24 5.32 -20.18
C GLU A 4 -30.73 5.00 -20.30
N THR A 5 -29.88 5.61 -19.46
CA THR A 5 -28.43 5.33 -19.42
C THR A 5 -28.21 3.87 -18.98
N THR A 6 -28.25 2.97 -19.94
CA THR A 6 -27.98 1.54 -19.76
C THR A 6 -26.51 1.41 -19.39
N LYS A 7 -26.22 0.98 -18.16
CA LYS A 7 -24.84 0.74 -17.71
C LYS A 7 -24.28 -0.44 -18.51
N GLN A 8 -23.27 -0.18 -19.33
CA GLN A 8 -22.60 -1.21 -20.10
C GLN A 8 -21.41 -1.75 -19.30
N GLU A 9 -21.58 -2.95 -18.75
CA GLU A 9 -20.51 -3.64 -18.02
C GLU A 9 -19.55 -4.30 -19.02
N VAL A 10 -18.27 -3.96 -18.93
CA VAL A 10 -17.21 -4.54 -19.76
C VAL A 10 -16.18 -5.16 -18.83
N THR A 11 -15.98 -6.48 -18.96
CA THR A 11 -14.91 -7.18 -18.25
C THR A 11 -13.68 -7.24 -19.15
N VAL A 12 -12.61 -6.55 -18.77
CA VAL A 12 -11.32 -6.65 -19.46
C VAL A 12 -10.60 -7.90 -18.98
N VAL A 13 -10.45 -8.89 -19.87
CA VAL A 13 -9.83 -10.19 -19.56
C VAL A 13 -8.30 -10.20 -19.73
N ASP A 14 -7.76 -9.42 -20.67
CA ASP A 14 -6.32 -9.37 -20.93
C ASP A 14 -5.91 -8.07 -21.64
N ILE A 15 -4.61 -7.73 -21.57
CA ILE A 15 -4.00 -6.57 -22.22
C ILE A 15 -2.76 -7.02 -22.97
N LYS A 16 -2.78 -6.90 -24.31
CA LYS A 16 -1.60 -7.15 -25.14
C LYS A 16 -0.53 -6.08 -24.90
N MET A 17 0.44 -6.37 -24.03
CA MET A 17 1.65 -5.57 -23.86
C MET A 17 2.90 -6.30 -24.40
N PRO A 18 3.71 -5.65 -25.26
CA PRO A 18 4.98 -6.23 -25.68
C PRO A 18 5.96 -6.29 -24.50
N PHE A 19 6.90 -7.24 -24.57
CA PHE A 19 7.84 -7.53 -23.49
C PHE A 19 8.56 -6.29 -22.94
N MET A 20 9.05 -5.42 -23.83
CA MET A 20 9.76 -4.20 -23.41
C MET A 20 8.88 -3.22 -22.63
N SER A 21 7.61 -3.09 -23.00
CA SER A 21 6.67 -2.24 -22.26
C SER A 21 6.37 -2.80 -20.88
N MET A 22 6.24 -4.13 -20.75
CA MET A 22 6.08 -4.79 -19.45
C MET A 22 7.29 -4.57 -18.54
N VAL A 23 8.51 -4.71 -19.08
CA VAL A 23 9.75 -4.48 -18.32
C VAL A 23 9.84 -3.03 -17.84
N ILE A 24 9.61 -2.06 -18.72
CA ILE A 24 9.65 -0.64 -18.35
C ILE A 24 8.61 -0.35 -17.26
N PHE A 25 7.41 -0.92 -17.37
CA PHE A 25 6.38 -0.79 -16.33
C PHE A 25 6.87 -1.35 -14.98
N MET A 26 7.42 -2.56 -14.96
CA MET A 26 7.92 -3.18 -13.73
C MET A 26 9.07 -2.38 -13.10
N VAL A 27 9.98 -1.85 -13.91
CA VAL A 27 11.08 -1.00 -13.44
C VAL A 27 10.53 0.30 -12.84
N LYS A 28 9.57 0.94 -13.50
CA LYS A 28 8.94 2.16 -12.99
C LYS A 28 8.18 1.90 -11.69
N PHE A 29 7.50 0.77 -11.59
CA PHE A 29 6.80 0.35 -10.37
C PHE A 29 7.79 0.15 -9.20
N ALA A 30 8.90 -0.55 -9.44
CA ALA A 30 9.94 -0.77 -8.44
C ALA A 30 10.62 0.53 -7.99
N ILE A 31 10.88 1.46 -8.90
CA ILE A 31 11.47 2.77 -8.52
C ILE A 31 10.45 3.60 -7.73
N ALA A 32 9.17 3.57 -8.13
CA ALA A 32 8.11 4.27 -7.43
C ALA A 32 7.87 3.76 -6.00
N SER A 33 8.24 2.51 -5.70
CA SER A 33 8.11 2.01 -4.32
C SER A 33 9.10 2.65 -3.36
N ILE A 34 10.21 3.27 -3.82
CA ILE A 34 11.19 3.90 -2.94
C ILE A 34 10.55 5.06 -2.14
N PRO A 35 9.90 6.06 -2.76
CA PRO A 35 9.12 7.06 -2.03
C PRO A 35 8.04 6.45 -1.13
N ALA A 36 7.35 5.41 -1.59
CA ALA A 36 6.30 4.75 -0.81
C ALA A 36 6.85 4.10 0.47
N MET A 37 8.03 3.50 0.41
CA MET A 37 8.70 2.90 1.57
C MET A 37 9.06 3.92 2.65
N ILE A 38 9.38 5.17 2.27
CA ILE A 38 9.63 6.25 3.23
C ILE A 38 8.34 6.56 4.01
N ILE A 39 7.22 6.71 3.28
CA ILE A 39 5.90 6.98 3.89
C ILE A 39 5.47 5.81 4.79
N LEU A 40 5.62 4.58 4.31
CA LEU A 40 5.32 3.37 5.09
C LEU A 40 6.19 3.27 6.33
N GLY A 41 7.48 3.63 6.25
CA GLY A 41 8.38 3.66 7.39
C GLY A 41 7.92 4.65 8.47
N ILE A 42 7.43 5.83 8.08
CA ILE A 42 6.85 6.81 9.02
C ILE A 42 5.56 6.27 9.65
N ILE A 43 4.68 5.65 8.86
CA ILE A 43 3.45 5.06 9.39
C ILE A 43 3.79 3.96 10.40
N PHE A 44 4.69 3.04 10.05
CA PHE A 44 5.09 1.97 10.95
C PHE A 44 5.83 2.46 12.19
N SER A 45 6.60 3.55 12.11
CA SER A 45 7.24 4.11 13.30
C SER A 45 6.23 4.70 14.27
N ILE A 46 5.19 5.40 13.78
CA ILE A 46 4.09 5.92 14.59
C ILE A 46 3.30 4.77 15.22
N LEU A 47 2.92 3.76 14.42
CA LEU A 47 2.25 2.57 14.93
C LEU A 47 3.11 1.86 15.98
N GLY A 48 4.40 1.67 15.69
CA GLY A 48 5.37 1.08 16.61
C GLY A 48 5.51 1.86 17.92
N MET A 49 5.40 3.19 17.90
CA MET A 49 5.39 4.01 19.11
C MET A 49 4.11 3.82 19.92
N ILE A 50 2.95 3.76 19.26
CA ILE A 50 1.66 3.55 19.94
C ILE A 50 1.60 2.15 20.56
N PHE A 51 1.85 1.11 19.76
CA PHE A 51 1.83 -0.27 20.22
C PHE A 51 2.99 -0.54 21.18
N GLY A 52 4.22 -0.15 20.82
CA GLY A 52 5.41 -0.34 21.65
C GLY A 52 5.39 0.47 22.95
N GLY A 53 4.81 1.66 22.97
CA GLY A 53 4.61 2.45 24.19
C GLY A 53 3.53 1.86 25.09
N MET A 54 2.40 1.41 24.53
CA MET A 54 1.32 0.78 25.27
C MET A 54 1.73 -0.57 25.86
N PHE A 55 2.41 -1.42 25.08
CA PHE A 55 2.90 -2.72 25.56
C PHE A 55 4.18 -2.57 26.39
N GLY A 56 5.15 -1.76 25.96
CA GLY A 56 6.42 -1.55 26.66
C GLY A 56 6.28 -0.83 28.00
N GLY A 57 5.36 0.13 28.13
CA GLY A 57 5.03 0.76 29.41
C GLY A 57 4.40 -0.21 30.41
N MET A 58 3.61 -1.18 29.93
CA MET A 58 3.00 -2.22 30.75
C MET A 58 4.03 -3.27 31.23
N PHE A 59 5.04 -3.59 30.40
CA PHE A 59 6.14 -4.50 30.77
C PHE A 59 7.22 -3.84 31.66
N HIS A 60 7.45 -2.53 31.56
CA HIS A 60 8.43 -1.84 32.41
C HIS A 60 7.87 -1.47 33.80
N GLY A 61 6.56 -1.25 33.92
CA GLY A 61 5.89 -0.96 35.20
C GLY A 61 5.77 -2.14 36.17
N SER A 62 6.02 -3.37 35.70
CA SER A 62 5.94 -4.60 36.51
C SER A 62 7.30 -5.16 36.97
N GLY A 63 8.41 -4.52 36.58
CA GLY A 63 9.79 -4.92 36.92
C GLY A 63 10.43 -4.18 38.11
N HIS A 64 9.70 -3.27 38.75
CA HIS A 64 10.12 -2.64 40.01
C HIS A 64 9.36 -3.29 41.18
N MET A 65 9.81 -4.47 41.59
CA MET A 65 9.59 -5.03 42.94
C MET A 65 10.92 -5.56 43.46
#